data_AF-A0A2A7B7N1-F1
#
_entry.id   AF-A0A2A7B7N1-F1
#
_cell.length_a   1.000
_cell.length_b   1.000
_cell.length_c   1.000
_cell.angle_alpha   90.00
_cell.angle_beta   90.00
_cell.angle_gamma   90.00
#
_symmetry.space_group_name_H-M   'P 1'
#
loop_
_entity.id
_entity.type
_entity.pdbx_description
1 polymer ?
#
loop_
_entity_poly.entity_id
_entity_poly.type
_entity_poly.pdbx_seq_one_letter_code
_entity_poly.pdbx_strand_id
1 'polypeptide(L)'
;MIKGFKVFNPDWTCSPNGNTKQYTCPGKFEEDVTPVRCGQGMHFCKVAADCFNYYDFNPDNHVAEVAAYGEVVEEGDKCATNKLEIIREIPWAELLEMVNTGKGCAGLCNSGNRNSGNCNSGNWNSGNRNSGNWNSGNWNSGNCNSGDWNSGDWNSGNWNSGNWNNTNFSNGCFNTVEPKIHLFNKPSEWTYRDWLNSDARYLLNQIPGDVLEYIWFENMTDEEKEVHPEAETTGGYLKELDNSECAVIWWRSLDQRKKNVIMAIPNFDKAIFKEITGIDVDAD
;
A
#
# COMPACT_ATOMS: atom_id res chain seq x y z
N MET A 1 -9.89 -31.04 19.10
CA MET A 1 -8.48 -30.58 19.16
C MET A 1 -8.12 -29.98 17.80
N ILE A 2 -7.75 -28.71 17.76
CA ILE A 2 -7.40 -27.99 16.51
C ILE A 2 -5.90 -27.73 16.54
N LYS A 3 -5.19 -28.18 15.50
CA LYS A 3 -3.75 -27.94 15.34
C LYS A 3 -3.51 -26.58 14.69
N GLY A 4 -2.37 -25.98 15.00
CA GLY A 4 -1.90 -24.77 14.34
C GLY A 4 -0.51 -24.38 14.77
N PHE A 5 -0.23 -23.09 14.66
CA PHE A 5 1.07 -22.49 14.85
C PHE A 5 0.97 -21.27 15.73
N LYS A 6 2.03 -21.02 16.49
CA LYS A 6 2.14 -19.83 17.33
C LYS A 6 3.57 -19.31 17.32
N VAL A 7 3.70 -17.99 17.27
CA VAL A 7 4.98 -17.29 17.41
C VAL A 7 5.09 -16.72 18.82
N PHE A 8 6.30 -16.75 19.37
CA PHE A 8 6.69 -16.20 20.66
C PHE A 8 7.92 -15.32 20.48
N ASN A 9 8.09 -14.36 21.39
CA ASN A 9 9.29 -13.55 21.47
C ASN A 9 10.51 -14.42 21.83
N PRO A 10 11.75 -13.89 21.71
CA PRO A 10 12.97 -14.66 21.98
C PRO A 10 13.09 -15.19 23.42
N ASP A 11 12.34 -14.63 24.35
CA ASP A 11 12.26 -15.05 25.75
C ASP A 11 11.09 -16.01 26.04
N TRP A 12 10.47 -16.58 25.00
CA TRP A 12 9.25 -17.40 25.08
C TRP A 12 8.02 -16.69 25.65
N THR A 13 8.00 -15.36 25.62
CA THR A 13 6.80 -14.60 25.98
C THR A 13 5.88 -14.39 24.79
N CYS A 14 4.60 -14.16 25.10
CA CYS A 14 3.62 -13.63 24.16
C CYS A 14 2.75 -12.61 24.90
N SER A 15 2.60 -11.42 24.32
CA SER A 15 1.88 -10.30 24.93
C SER A 15 0.64 -9.93 24.12
N PRO A 16 -0.39 -10.80 24.04
CA PRO A 16 -1.62 -10.43 23.38
C PRO A 16 -2.25 -9.28 24.19
N ASN A 17 -2.42 -8.12 23.54
CA ASN A 17 -3.06 -6.92 24.11
C ASN A 17 -2.37 -6.37 25.37
N GLY A 18 -1.04 -6.49 25.47
CA GLY A 18 -0.26 -5.93 26.59
C GLY A 18 -0.19 -6.81 27.84
N ASN A 19 -0.89 -7.96 27.88
CA ASN A 19 -0.76 -8.92 28.96
C ASN A 19 0.31 -9.97 28.64
N THR A 20 1.55 -9.70 29.03
CA THR A 20 2.68 -10.62 28.81
C THR A 20 2.51 -11.92 29.58
N LYS A 21 2.55 -13.03 28.86
CA LYS A 21 2.52 -14.39 29.42
C LYS A 21 3.80 -15.12 29.04
N GLN A 22 4.33 -15.87 29.99
CA GLN A 22 5.50 -16.73 29.81
C GLN A 22 5.05 -18.14 29.41
N TYR A 23 5.73 -18.72 28.43
CA TYR A 23 5.49 -20.09 28.00
C TYR A 23 6.75 -20.94 28.12
N THR A 24 6.57 -22.24 28.01
CA THR A 24 7.61 -23.25 27.90
C THR A 24 7.26 -24.21 26.77
N CYS A 25 8.27 -24.76 26.11
CA CYS A 25 8.08 -25.74 25.04
C CYS A 25 8.86 -27.03 25.35
N PRO A 26 8.20 -28.20 25.38
CA PRO A 26 6.74 -28.40 25.32
C PRO A 26 6.01 -27.90 26.59
N GLY A 27 4.68 -27.75 26.53
CA GLY A 27 3.89 -27.34 27.69
C GLY A 27 2.39 -27.25 27.45
N LYS A 28 1.58 -27.37 28.51
CA LYS A 28 0.12 -27.18 28.48
C LYS A 28 -0.28 -25.96 29.30
N PHE A 29 -1.15 -25.13 28.74
CA PHE A 29 -1.56 -23.86 29.30
C PHE A 29 -3.08 -23.77 29.26
N GLU A 30 -3.66 -23.29 30.35
CA GLU A 30 -5.10 -23.14 30.51
C GLU A 30 -5.42 -21.78 31.12
N GLU A 31 -6.50 -21.18 30.65
CA GLU A 31 -7.03 -19.91 31.16
C GLU A 31 -8.51 -20.08 31.48
N ASP A 32 -8.93 -19.58 32.63
CA ASP A 32 -10.34 -19.57 33.03
C ASP A 32 -11.04 -18.35 32.41
N VAL A 33 -11.16 -18.37 31.09
CA VAL A 33 -11.79 -17.30 30.28
C VAL A 33 -12.62 -17.91 29.15
N THR A 34 -13.65 -17.19 28.72
CA THR A 34 -14.30 -17.45 27.44
C THR A 34 -13.48 -16.78 26.34
N PRO A 35 -12.94 -17.51 25.36
CA PRO A 35 -12.12 -16.92 24.31
C PRO A 35 -12.89 -15.87 23.51
N VAL A 36 -12.27 -14.72 23.26
CA VAL A 36 -12.82 -13.65 22.41
C VAL A 36 -11.72 -13.18 21.47
N ARG A 37 -12.03 -13.02 20.18
CA ARG A 37 -11.08 -12.54 19.18
C ARG A 37 -10.38 -11.27 19.66
N CYS A 38 -9.05 -11.29 19.66
CA CYS A 38 -8.22 -10.13 19.98
C CYS A 38 -8.52 -9.51 21.35
N GLY A 39 -9.17 -10.25 22.27
CA GLY A 39 -9.55 -9.76 23.59
C GLY A 39 -9.09 -10.68 24.71
N GLN A 40 -9.41 -11.98 24.60
CA GLN A 40 -9.18 -12.96 25.67
C GLN A 40 -8.81 -14.34 25.11
N GLY A 41 -7.96 -15.06 25.85
CA GLY A 41 -7.45 -16.37 25.50
C GLY A 41 -6.10 -16.35 24.78
N MET A 42 -5.61 -17.55 24.49
CA MET A 42 -4.32 -17.78 23.81
C MET A 42 -4.53 -17.84 22.30
N HIS A 43 -3.85 -16.93 21.59
CA HIS A 43 -3.97 -16.83 20.13
C HIS A 43 -3.01 -17.76 19.40
N PHE A 44 -3.46 -18.36 18.30
CA PHE A 44 -2.68 -19.16 17.36
C PHE A 44 -3.26 -19.04 15.94
N CYS A 45 -2.55 -19.49 14.91
CA CYS A 45 -3.03 -19.48 13.53
C CYS A 45 -3.05 -20.91 12.96
N LYS A 46 -3.93 -21.20 12.00
CA LYS A 46 -3.98 -22.54 11.37
C LYS A 46 -2.89 -22.74 10.32
N VAL A 47 -2.45 -21.65 9.68
CA VAL A 47 -1.34 -21.64 8.73
C VAL A 47 -0.15 -20.93 9.37
N ALA A 48 1.06 -21.46 9.20
CA ALA A 48 2.26 -20.90 9.83
C ALA A 48 2.56 -19.48 9.34
N ALA A 49 2.37 -19.23 8.04
CA ALA A 49 2.59 -17.91 7.43
C ALA A 49 1.68 -16.82 8.04
N ASP A 50 0.44 -17.15 8.38
CA ASP A 50 -0.55 -16.21 8.95
C ASP A 50 -0.11 -15.65 10.31
N CYS A 51 0.74 -16.38 11.05
CA CYS A 51 1.30 -15.86 12.30
C CYS A 51 2.07 -14.56 12.08
N PHE A 52 2.67 -14.38 10.91
CA PHE A 52 3.49 -13.21 10.57
C PHE A 52 2.68 -12.00 10.08
N ASN A 53 1.35 -12.11 10.10
CA ASN A 53 0.49 -10.92 10.06
C ASN A 53 0.46 -10.18 11.41
N TYR A 54 0.90 -10.86 12.49
CA TYR A 54 0.87 -10.37 13.87
C TYR A 54 2.26 -10.25 14.51
N TYR A 55 3.28 -10.83 13.86
CA TYR A 55 4.65 -10.88 14.32
C TYR A 55 5.58 -10.59 13.15
N ASP A 56 6.70 -9.93 13.44
CA ASP A 56 7.76 -9.80 12.44
C ASP A 56 8.35 -11.17 12.10
N PHE A 57 8.65 -11.39 10.82
CA PHE A 57 9.34 -12.60 10.34
C PHE A 57 10.82 -12.55 10.73
N ASN A 58 11.07 -12.81 12.01
CA ASN A 58 12.38 -12.68 12.65
C ASN A 58 12.88 -14.06 13.13
N PRO A 59 14.08 -14.52 12.72
CA PRO A 59 14.66 -15.79 13.16
C PRO A 59 14.98 -15.85 14.66
N ASP A 60 15.03 -14.73 15.37
CA ASP A 60 15.22 -14.70 16.83
C ASP A 60 13.94 -15.11 17.60
N ASN A 61 12.78 -15.03 16.95
CA ASN A 61 11.50 -15.45 17.54
C ASN A 61 11.36 -16.97 17.51
N HIS A 62 10.64 -17.51 18.50
CA HIS A 62 10.31 -18.93 18.52
C HIS A 62 8.99 -19.19 17.79
N VAL A 63 8.95 -20.24 16.97
CA VAL A 63 7.73 -20.70 16.29
C VAL A 63 7.45 -22.12 16.73
N ALA A 64 6.20 -22.43 17.09
CA ALA A 64 5.84 -23.74 17.61
C ALA A 64 4.61 -24.32 16.93
N GLU A 65 4.58 -25.65 16.82
CA GLU A 65 3.35 -26.41 16.56
C GLU A 65 2.54 -26.44 17.85
N VAL A 66 1.27 -26.08 17.76
CA VAL A 66 0.36 -26.03 18.91
C VAL A 66 -0.92 -26.81 18.65
N ALA A 67 -1.55 -27.28 19.72
CA ALA A 67 -2.87 -27.89 19.69
C ALA A 67 -3.81 -27.22 20.69
N ALA A 68 -4.89 -26.63 20.19
CA ALA A 68 -5.99 -26.16 21.01
C ALA A 68 -6.88 -27.34 21.39
N TYR A 69 -7.08 -27.55 22.69
CA TYR A 69 -7.87 -28.67 23.23
C TYR A 69 -9.04 -28.24 24.12
N GLY A 70 -9.28 -26.92 24.20
CA GLY A 70 -10.43 -26.31 24.87
C GLY A 70 -11.45 -25.76 23.88
N GLU A 71 -12.15 -24.70 24.30
CA GLU A 71 -13.02 -23.90 23.43
C GLU A 71 -12.17 -23.10 22.44
N VAL A 72 -12.61 -23.03 21.18
CA VAL A 72 -11.89 -22.31 20.13
C VAL A 72 -12.83 -21.38 19.40
N VAL A 73 -12.38 -20.14 19.22
CA VAL A 73 -13.02 -19.15 18.35
C VAL A 73 -12.12 -18.94 17.14
N GLU A 74 -12.68 -19.12 15.94
CA GLU A 74 -11.99 -18.96 14.66
C GLU A 74 -12.56 -17.75 13.91
N GLU A 75 -11.70 -16.84 13.47
CA GLU A 75 -12.14 -15.71 12.64
C GLU A 75 -10.99 -15.22 11.75
N GLY A 76 -11.16 -15.36 10.44
CA GLY A 76 -10.11 -15.06 9.46
C GLY A 76 -8.91 -16.02 9.59
N ASP A 77 -7.72 -15.44 9.72
CA ASP A 77 -6.42 -16.12 9.79
C ASP A 77 -5.97 -16.45 11.23
N LYS A 78 -6.75 -16.00 12.24
CA LYS A 78 -6.41 -16.10 13.66
C LYS A 78 -7.46 -16.88 14.45
N CYS A 79 -6.98 -17.64 15.42
CA CYS A 79 -7.78 -18.40 16.36
C CYS A 79 -7.47 -17.97 17.80
N ALA A 80 -8.43 -18.14 18.71
CA ALA A 80 -8.26 -17.97 20.16
C ALA A 80 -8.75 -19.22 20.90
N THR A 81 -8.05 -19.64 21.94
CA THR A 81 -8.45 -20.79 22.78
C THR A 81 -8.23 -20.51 24.26
N ASN A 82 -9.01 -21.15 25.13
CA ASN A 82 -8.78 -21.13 26.57
C ASN A 82 -7.84 -22.26 27.03
N LYS A 83 -7.56 -23.26 26.18
CA LYS A 83 -6.59 -24.32 26.48
C LYS A 83 -5.71 -24.61 25.27
N LEU A 84 -4.39 -24.48 25.47
CA LEU A 84 -3.39 -24.60 24.41
C LEU A 84 -2.24 -25.50 24.87
N GLU A 85 -1.90 -26.48 24.05
CA GLU A 85 -0.70 -27.29 24.18
C GLU A 85 0.35 -26.79 23.16
N ILE A 86 1.54 -26.47 23.64
CA ILE A 86 2.73 -26.26 22.82
C ILE A 86 3.41 -27.62 22.67
N ILE A 87 3.36 -28.17 21.45
CA ILE A 87 3.80 -29.54 21.17
C ILE A 87 5.31 -29.59 21.00
N ARG A 88 5.86 -28.71 20.15
CA ARG A 88 7.28 -28.63 19.85
C ARG A 88 7.62 -27.28 19.21
N GLU A 89 8.89 -26.91 19.29
CA GLU A 89 9.44 -25.83 18.50
C GLU A 89 9.68 -26.30 17.06
N ILE A 90 9.48 -25.39 16.11
CA ILE A 90 9.73 -25.58 14.69
C ILE A 90 11.07 -24.92 14.37
N PRO A 91 12.09 -25.67 13.96
CA PRO A 91 13.36 -25.10 13.52
C PRO A 91 13.15 -24.13 12.36
N TRP A 92 13.89 -23.03 12.34
CA TRP A 92 13.75 -22.00 11.30
C TRP A 92 13.86 -22.55 9.86
N ALA A 93 14.74 -23.52 9.63
CA ALA A 93 14.87 -24.18 8.34
C ALA A 93 13.58 -24.92 7.91
N GLU A 94 12.92 -25.61 8.85
CA GLU A 94 11.63 -26.25 8.60
C GLU A 94 10.55 -25.20 8.34
N LEU A 95 10.53 -24.13 9.13
CA LEU A 95 9.58 -23.03 8.94
C LEU A 95 9.68 -22.42 7.54
N LEU A 96 10.89 -22.20 7.04
CA LEU A 96 11.11 -21.66 5.68
C LEU A 96 10.50 -22.57 4.60
N GLU A 97 10.53 -23.89 4.78
CA GLU A 97 9.88 -24.84 3.86
C GLU A 97 8.35 -24.82 4.00
N MET A 98 7.83 -24.52 5.19
CA MET A 98 6.39 -24.44 5.45
C MET A 98 5.74 -23.17 4.90
N VAL A 99 6.45 -22.05 4.96
CA VAL A 99 5.89 -20.72 4.59
C VAL A 99 6.21 -20.31 3.15
N ASN A 100 6.95 -21.12 2.39
CA ASN A 100 7.26 -20.89 0.99
C ASN A 100 6.84 -22.11 0.15
N THR A 101 6.34 -21.87 -1.06
CA THR A 101 6.07 -22.93 -2.03
C THR A 101 7.24 -23.07 -2.99
N GLY A 102 8.16 -23.99 -2.71
CA GLY A 102 9.34 -24.25 -3.52
C GLY A 102 10.59 -24.48 -2.66
N LYS A 103 11.78 -24.42 -3.25
CA LYS A 103 13.03 -24.78 -2.58
C LYS A 103 14.03 -23.64 -2.51
N GLY A 104 14.76 -23.59 -1.40
CA GLY A 104 15.88 -22.66 -1.19
C GLY A 104 15.44 -21.20 -1.09
N CYS A 105 14.22 -20.95 -0.63
CA CYS A 105 13.73 -19.60 -0.39
C CYS A 105 14.16 -19.10 0.99
N ALA A 106 14.57 -17.85 1.06
CA ALA A 106 14.76 -17.11 2.30
C ALA A 106 13.70 -16.01 2.38
N GLY A 107 13.05 -15.87 3.54
CA GLY A 107 11.92 -14.95 3.73
C GLY A 107 10.57 -15.68 3.70
N LEU A 108 9.51 -14.91 3.48
CA LEU A 108 8.13 -15.29 3.73
C LEU A 108 7.28 -15.30 2.44
N CYS A 109 6.42 -16.30 2.29
CA CYS A 109 5.38 -16.36 1.25
C CYS A 109 5.88 -16.29 -0.20
N ASN A 110 7.08 -16.81 -0.49
CA ASN A 110 7.56 -16.96 -1.86
C ASN A 110 6.95 -18.18 -2.55
N SER A 111 6.73 -18.07 -3.85
CA SER A 111 6.35 -19.17 -4.75
C SER A 111 7.40 -19.33 -5.84
N GLY A 112 7.93 -20.53 -6.01
CA GLY A 112 9.08 -20.87 -6.84
C GLY A 112 10.36 -21.06 -6.03
N ASN A 113 11.53 -21.05 -6.68
CA ASN A 113 12.78 -21.50 -6.07
C ASN A 113 13.81 -20.37 -5.94
N ARG A 114 14.64 -20.46 -4.89
CA ARG A 114 15.84 -19.62 -4.70
C ARG A 114 15.52 -18.13 -4.67
N ASN A 115 14.37 -17.76 -4.12
CA ASN A 115 14.01 -16.37 -3.87
C ASN A 115 14.56 -15.91 -2.51
N SER A 116 15.02 -14.68 -2.43
CA SER A 116 15.43 -14.01 -1.19
C SER A 116 14.55 -12.78 -0.98
N GLY A 117 13.91 -12.68 0.19
CA GLY A 117 12.92 -11.65 0.51
C GLY A 117 11.51 -12.22 0.54
N ASN A 118 10.50 -11.37 0.42
CA ASN A 118 9.11 -11.75 0.71
C ASN A 118 8.19 -11.64 -0.51
N CYS A 119 7.22 -12.55 -0.58
CA CYS A 119 6.12 -12.53 -1.54
C CYS A 119 6.56 -12.50 -3.01
N ASN A 120 7.70 -13.11 -3.36
CA ASN A 120 8.12 -13.25 -4.76
C ASN A 120 7.41 -14.44 -5.43
N SER A 121 7.06 -14.30 -6.71
CA SER A 121 6.59 -15.37 -7.56
C SER A 121 7.56 -15.61 -8.71
N GLY A 122 7.98 -16.86 -8.91
CA GLY A 122 9.00 -17.26 -9.89
C GLY A 122 10.32 -17.63 -9.21
N ASN A 123 11.45 -17.54 -9.90
CA ASN A 123 12.73 -18.06 -9.39
C ASN A 123 13.83 -17.01 -9.37
N TRP A 124 14.76 -17.16 -8.43
CA TRP A 124 15.97 -16.34 -8.35
C TRP A 124 15.71 -14.83 -8.22
N ASN A 125 14.62 -14.45 -7.58
CA ASN A 125 14.36 -13.06 -7.25
C ASN A 125 15.04 -12.68 -5.93
N SER A 126 15.59 -11.48 -5.87
CA SER A 126 16.15 -10.86 -4.67
C SER A 126 15.40 -9.57 -4.37
N GLY A 127 14.86 -9.43 -3.17
CA GLY A 127 13.97 -8.34 -2.75
C GLY A 127 12.53 -8.81 -2.62
N ASN A 128 11.56 -7.91 -2.71
CA ASN A 128 10.17 -8.21 -2.34
C ASN A 128 9.20 -8.03 -3.50
N ARG A 129 8.16 -8.88 -3.52
CA ARG A 129 6.99 -8.73 -4.41
C ARG A 129 7.35 -8.67 -5.90
N ASN A 130 8.39 -9.38 -6.30
CA ASN A 130 8.71 -9.56 -7.72
C ASN A 130 7.89 -10.71 -8.31
N SER A 131 7.50 -10.58 -9.57
CA SER A 131 6.85 -11.61 -10.37
C SER A 131 7.68 -11.89 -11.62
N GLY A 132 8.08 -13.15 -11.83
CA GLY A 132 8.97 -13.58 -12.91
C GLY A 132 10.31 -14.06 -12.35
N ASN A 133 11.39 -13.98 -13.12
CA ASN A 133 12.67 -14.58 -12.72
C ASN A 133 13.84 -13.61 -12.76
N TRP A 134 14.83 -13.83 -11.90
CA TRP A 134 16.10 -13.08 -11.90
C TRP A 134 15.93 -11.57 -11.70
N ASN A 135 14.90 -11.15 -10.98
CA ASN A 135 14.74 -9.74 -10.62
C ASN A 135 15.51 -9.42 -9.34
N SER A 136 16.16 -8.26 -9.31
CA SER A 136 16.81 -7.71 -8.12
C SER A 136 16.20 -6.36 -7.79
N GLY A 137 15.70 -6.20 -6.56
CA GLY A 137 14.93 -5.05 -6.11
C GLY A 137 13.49 -5.44 -5.81
N ASN A 138 12.56 -4.50 -5.84
CA ASN A 138 11.19 -4.74 -5.38
C ASN A 138 10.17 -4.42 -6.48
N TRP A 139 9.05 -5.13 -6.44
CA TRP A 139 7.89 -4.83 -7.28
C TRP A 139 8.16 -4.87 -8.78
N ASN A 140 9.09 -5.71 -9.22
CA ASN A 140 9.32 -5.93 -10.65
C ASN A 140 8.38 -7.01 -11.19
N SER A 141 7.88 -6.82 -12.41
CA SER A 141 7.12 -7.82 -13.16
C SER A 141 7.80 -8.09 -14.50
N GLY A 142 8.11 -9.36 -14.77
CA GLY A 142 8.93 -9.80 -15.90
C GLY A 142 10.26 -10.39 -15.43
N ASN A 143 11.30 -10.39 -16.26
CA ASN A 143 12.55 -11.10 -15.98
C ASN A 143 13.78 -10.21 -16.11
N CYS A 144 14.81 -10.55 -15.33
CA CYS A 144 16.13 -9.91 -15.40
C CYS A 144 16.08 -8.39 -15.16
N ASN A 145 15.15 -7.89 -14.34
CA ASN A 145 15.12 -6.49 -13.97
C ASN A 145 16.00 -6.19 -12.76
N SER A 146 16.65 -5.04 -12.75
CA SER A 146 17.41 -4.53 -11.61
C SER A 146 16.93 -3.14 -11.23
N GLY A 147 16.55 -2.94 -9.97
CA GLY A 147 15.88 -1.75 -9.46
C GLY A 147 14.45 -2.05 -9.03
N ASP A 148 13.64 -1.02 -8.87
CA ASP A 148 12.29 -1.13 -8.32
C ASP A 148 11.21 -0.71 -9.33
N TRP A 149 10.03 -1.35 -9.25
CA TRP A 149 8.84 -0.98 -10.01
C TRP A 149 8.99 -1.06 -11.53
N ASN A 150 9.77 -2.02 -12.04
CA ASN A 150 9.86 -2.24 -13.49
C ASN A 150 8.82 -3.25 -13.99
N SER A 151 8.29 -3.02 -15.19
CA SER A 151 7.44 -3.95 -15.93
C SER A 151 8.02 -4.26 -17.31
N GLY A 152 8.20 -5.54 -17.62
CA GLY A 152 8.88 -6.03 -18.81
C GLY A 152 10.20 -6.72 -18.46
N ASP A 153 11.09 -6.89 -19.44
CA ASP A 153 12.32 -7.67 -19.29
C ASP A 153 13.58 -6.82 -19.49
N TRP A 154 14.64 -7.18 -18.76
CA TRP A 154 15.97 -6.59 -18.92
C TRP A 154 16.06 -5.08 -18.66
N ASN A 155 15.24 -4.55 -17.74
CA ASN A 155 15.36 -3.16 -17.32
C ASN A 155 16.37 -3.00 -16.18
N SER A 156 17.10 -1.89 -16.18
CA SER A 156 17.99 -1.45 -15.10
C SER A 156 17.66 -0.01 -14.74
N GLY A 157 17.39 0.24 -13.47
CA GLY A 157 16.82 1.49 -12.96
C GLY A 157 15.40 1.28 -12.44
N ASN A 158 14.66 2.36 -12.23
CA ASN A 158 13.38 2.32 -11.52
C ASN A 158 12.24 2.85 -12.41
N TRP A 159 11.03 2.30 -12.19
CA TRP A 159 9.80 2.75 -12.84
C TRP A 159 9.82 2.65 -14.38
N ASN A 160 10.51 1.64 -14.93
CA ASN A 160 10.47 1.41 -16.37
C ASN A 160 9.30 0.49 -16.75
N SER A 161 8.71 0.75 -17.90
CA SER A 161 7.77 -0.11 -18.61
C SER A 161 8.32 -0.37 -20.01
N GLY A 162 8.31 -1.63 -20.47
CA GLY A 162 8.95 -2.04 -21.72
C GLY A 162 10.22 -2.84 -21.47
N ASN A 163 11.12 -2.91 -22.44
CA ASN A 163 12.25 -3.85 -22.40
C ASN A 163 13.59 -3.17 -22.66
N TRP A 164 14.66 -3.68 -22.05
CA TRP A 164 16.04 -3.25 -22.32
C TRP A 164 16.32 -1.78 -22.01
N ASN A 165 15.64 -1.18 -21.03
CA ASN A 165 15.93 0.19 -20.61
C ASN A 165 17.01 0.19 -19.53
N ASN A 166 17.98 1.10 -19.63
CA ASN A 166 18.99 1.36 -18.62
C ASN A 166 18.90 2.83 -18.17
N THR A 167 17.78 3.17 -17.53
CA THR A 167 17.41 4.51 -17.07
C THR A 167 16.24 4.43 -16.08
N ASN A 168 15.65 5.56 -15.69
CA ASN A 168 14.42 5.60 -14.90
C ASN A 168 13.25 6.12 -15.74
N PHE A 169 12.02 5.82 -15.30
CA PHE A 169 10.79 6.40 -15.85
C PHE A 169 10.63 6.24 -17.39
N SER A 170 11.22 5.19 -17.97
CA SER A 170 11.05 4.92 -19.39
C SER A 170 9.81 4.07 -19.65
N ASN A 171 9.06 4.36 -20.70
CA ASN A 171 7.95 3.52 -21.17
C ASN A 171 8.23 2.88 -22.56
N GLY A 172 9.50 2.87 -22.98
CA GLY A 172 9.93 2.43 -24.31
C GLY A 172 10.83 1.19 -24.28
N CYS A 173 11.63 1.05 -25.35
CA CYS A 173 12.63 -0.02 -25.46
C CYS A 173 14.00 0.57 -25.80
N PHE A 174 15.08 -0.03 -25.27
CA PHE A 174 16.47 0.35 -25.55
C PHE A 174 16.84 1.80 -25.17
N ASN A 175 16.23 2.36 -24.11
CA ASN A 175 16.56 3.71 -23.65
C ASN A 175 17.69 3.69 -22.62
N THR A 176 18.68 4.56 -22.78
CA THR A 176 19.80 4.75 -21.83
C THR A 176 19.78 6.12 -21.16
N VAL A 177 18.83 6.97 -21.52
CA VAL A 177 18.64 8.33 -21.00
C VAL A 177 17.17 8.46 -20.61
N GLU A 178 16.89 9.14 -19.50
CA GLU A 178 15.52 9.33 -19.00
C GLU A 178 14.70 10.08 -20.07
N PRO A 179 13.58 9.51 -20.56
CA PRO A 179 12.81 10.16 -21.61
C PRO A 179 12.21 11.48 -21.15
N LYS A 180 12.17 12.45 -22.07
CA LYS A 180 11.43 13.69 -21.89
C LYS A 180 9.93 13.44 -22.00
N ILE A 181 9.16 14.15 -21.20
CA ILE A 181 7.71 14.04 -21.17
C ILE A 181 7.05 15.05 -22.10
N HIS A 182 5.80 14.74 -22.47
CA HIS A 182 4.92 15.72 -23.10
C HIS A 182 4.26 16.55 -22.00
N LEU A 183 4.20 17.86 -22.22
CA LEU A 183 3.42 18.79 -21.41
C LEU A 183 2.54 19.58 -22.37
N PHE A 184 1.24 19.66 -22.06
CA PHE A 184 0.24 20.30 -22.92
C PHE A 184 0.25 19.78 -24.37
N ASN A 185 0.22 18.44 -24.51
CA ASN A 185 0.21 17.71 -25.79
C ASN A 185 1.39 18.00 -26.72
N LYS A 186 2.48 18.58 -26.21
CA LYS A 186 3.69 18.93 -26.98
C LYS A 186 4.94 18.36 -26.31
N PRO A 187 5.97 17.96 -27.07
CA PRO A 187 7.26 17.58 -26.50
C PRO A 187 7.82 18.71 -25.63
N SER A 188 8.35 18.37 -24.46
CA SER A 188 9.02 19.32 -23.57
C SER A 188 10.47 18.93 -23.36
N GLU A 189 11.26 19.84 -22.78
CA GLU A 189 12.62 19.54 -22.35
C GLU A 189 12.68 18.86 -20.96
N TRP A 190 11.54 18.79 -20.26
CA TRP A 190 11.45 18.21 -18.93
C TRP A 190 11.38 16.69 -19.00
N THR A 191 12.07 16.04 -18.07
CA THR A 191 11.87 14.64 -17.71
C THR A 191 10.69 14.50 -16.75
N TYR A 192 10.24 13.26 -16.50
CA TYR A 192 9.22 13.04 -15.47
C TYR A 192 9.74 13.41 -14.08
N ARG A 193 11.03 13.19 -13.81
CA ARG A 193 11.65 13.63 -12.56
C ARG A 193 11.62 15.15 -12.37
N ASP A 194 11.81 15.93 -13.43
CA ASP A 194 11.68 17.39 -13.37
C ASP A 194 10.27 17.80 -12.99
N TRP A 195 9.25 17.17 -13.59
CA TRP A 195 7.85 17.38 -13.20
C TRP A 195 7.61 17.04 -11.73
N LEU A 196 8.08 15.87 -11.28
CA LEU A 196 7.90 15.41 -9.89
C LEU A 196 8.47 16.40 -8.87
N ASN A 197 9.60 17.02 -9.19
CA ASN A 197 10.31 17.95 -8.32
C ASN A 197 9.92 19.42 -8.56
N SER A 198 9.00 19.71 -9.47
CA SER A 198 8.62 21.09 -9.79
C SER A 198 7.71 21.72 -8.74
N ASP A 199 7.95 23.00 -8.44
CA ASP A 199 7.07 23.81 -7.59
C ASP A 199 5.64 23.88 -8.15
N ALA A 200 5.50 23.88 -9.48
CA ALA A 200 4.22 23.90 -10.16
C ALA A 200 3.38 22.65 -9.83
N ARG A 201 3.97 21.45 -9.92
CA ARG A 201 3.29 20.21 -9.50
C ARG A 201 2.95 20.25 -8.01
N TYR A 202 3.88 20.72 -7.17
CA TYR A 202 3.62 20.82 -5.73
C TYR A 202 2.41 21.70 -5.44
N LEU A 203 2.28 22.85 -6.10
CA LEU A 203 1.13 23.74 -5.98
C LEU A 203 -0.16 23.08 -6.48
N LEU A 204 -0.15 22.49 -7.67
CA LEU A 204 -1.34 21.84 -8.24
C LEU A 204 -1.88 20.70 -7.36
N ASN A 205 -1.02 19.98 -6.65
CA ASN A 205 -1.44 18.94 -5.69
C ASN A 205 -2.06 19.50 -4.39
N GLN A 206 -2.13 20.83 -4.23
CA GLN A 206 -2.82 21.49 -3.12
C GLN A 206 -4.28 21.84 -3.47
N ILE A 207 -4.74 21.56 -4.70
CA ILE A 207 -6.14 21.72 -5.06
C ILE A 207 -6.97 20.80 -4.17
N PRO A 208 -7.92 21.33 -3.38
CA PRO A 208 -8.76 20.50 -2.53
C PRO A 208 -9.73 19.68 -3.37
N GLY A 209 -9.95 18.42 -3.02
CA GLY A 209 -10.88 17.52 -3.72
C GLY A 209 -12.26 17.39 -3.07
N ASP A 210 -12.40 17.77 -1.80
CA ASP A 210 -13.60 17.52 -0.99
C ASP A 210 -14.07 18.82 -0.30
N VAL A 211 -14.36 19.86 -1.08
CA VAL A 211 -14.84 21.14 -0.52
C VAL A 211 -16.36 21.11 -0.38
N LEU A 212 -16.83 21.38 0.84
CA LEU A 212 -18.23 21.57 1.15
C LEU A 212 -18.53 23.07 1.26
N GLU A 213 -19.42 23.58 0.41
CA GLU A 213 -19.88 24.96 0.45
C GLU A 213 -21.34 25.03 0.95
N TYR A 214 -21.64 25.99 1.84
CA TYR A 214 -23.01 26.21 2.28
C TYR A 214 -23.72 27.15 1.31
N ILE A 215 -24.71 26.62 0.58
CA ILE A 215 -25.52 27.38 -0.36
C ILE A 215 -26.77 27.88 0.34
N TRP A 216 -26.87 29.20 0.50
CA TRP A 216 -28.04 29.85 1.08
C TRP A 216 -29.28 29.65 0.19
N PHE A 217 -30.44 29.43 0.81
CA PHE A 217 -31.70 29.15 0.10
C PHE A 217 -32.07 30.19 -0.96
N GLU A 218 -31.71 31.46 -0.72
CA GLU A 218 -31.92 32.57 -1.66
C GLU A 218 -31.07 32.45 -2.94
N ASN A 219 -29.91 31.78 -2.86
CA ASN A 219 -28.97 31.58 -3.97
C ASN A 219 -29.13 30.21 -4.65
N MET A 220 -30.01 29.35 -4.14
CA MET A 220 -30.30 28.04 -4.74
C MET A 220 -31.10 28.21 -6.04
N THR A 221 -30.75 27.41 -7.04
CA THR A 221 -31.53 27.24 -8.28
C THR A 221 -32.87 26.54 -7.99
N ASP A 222 -33.82 26.65 -8.93
CA ASP A 222 -35.13 26.00 -8.78
C ASP A 222 -35.00 24.46 -8.72
N GLU A 223 -34.03 23.89 -9.46
CA GLU A 223 -33.70 22.47 -9.43
C GLU A 223 -33.09 22.04 -8.08
N GLU A 224 -32.16 22.82 -7.53
CA GLU A 224 -31.59 22.55 -6.20
C GLU A 224 -32.67 22.62 -5.10
N LYS A 225 -33.64 23.55 -5.21
CA LYS A 225 -34.78 23.66 -4.27
C LYS A 225 -35.74 22.48 -4.37
N GLU A 226 -35.92 21.91 -5.56
CA GLU A 226 -36.76 20.72 -5.76
C GLU A 226 -36.12 19.46 -5.13
N VAL A 227 -34.79 19.33 -5.23
CA VAL A 227 -34.04 18.19 -4.69
C VAL A 227 -33.78 18.31 -3.19
N HIS A 228 -33.67 19.54 -2.67
CA HIS A 228 -33.44 19.84 -1.25
C HIS A 228 -34.57 20.67 -0.63
N PRO A 229 -35.79 20.14 -0.50
CA PRO A 229 -36.91 20.88 0.10
C PRO A 229 -36.65 21.22 1.57
N GLU A 230 -35.80 20.48 2.28
CA GLU A 230 -35.37 20.79 3.65
C GLU A 230 -34.70 22.16 3.77
N ALA A 231 -34.06 22.64 2.68
CA ALA A 231 -33.32 23.89 2.63
C ALA A 231 -34.20 25.13 2.93
N GLU A 232 -35.51 25.05 2.67
CA GLU A 232 -36.46 26.12 3.01
C GLU A 232 -36.50 26.38 4.52
N THR A 233 -36.39 25.31 5.32
CA THR A 233 -36.42 25.40 6.79
C THR A 233 -35.05 25.62 7.41
N THR A 234 -33.99 25.06 6.81
CA THR A 234 -32.60 25.20 7.30
C THR A 234 -31.93 26.49 6.82
N GLY A 235 -32.53 27.21 5.87
CA GLY A 235 -31.98 28.44 5.29
C GLY A 235 -30.97 28.21 4.16
N GLY A 236 -30.82 26.97 3.72
CA GLY A 236 -29.81 26.52 2.76
C GLY A 236 -29.40 25.07 2.99
N TYR A 237 -28.47 24.58 2.18
CA TYR A 237 -27.91 23.23 2.29
C TYR A 237 -26.39 23.23 2.05
N LEU A 238 -25.75 22.14 2.43
CA LEU A 238 -24.32 21.94 2.21
C LEU A 238 -24.12 21.20 0.88
N LYS A 239 -23.46 21.85 -0.07
CA LYS A 239 -23.15 21.31 -1.40
C LYS A 239 -21.70 20.83 -1.43
N GLU A 240 -21.51 19.61 -1.91
CA GLU A 240 -20.18 19.11 -2.29
C GLU A 240 -19.84 19.70 -3.65
N LEU A 241 -18.78 20.51 -3.69
CA LEU A 241 -18.31 21.14 -4.92
C LEU A 241 -17.59 20.10 -5.78
N ASP A 242 -17.71 20.25 -7.09
CA ASP A 242 -16.92 19.41 -7.98
C ASP A 242 -15.44 19.86 -8.00
N ASN A 243 -14.57 18.98 -8.53
CA ASN A 243 -13.13 19.24 -8.58
C ASN A 243 -12.77 20.54 -9.33
N SER A 244 -13.59 20.95 -10.31
CA SER A 244 -13.35 22.15 -11.12
C SER A 244 -13.72 23.43 -10.35
N GLU A 245 -14.85 23.41 -9.64
CA GLU A 245 -15.26 24.49 -8.73
C GLU A 245 -14.23 24.68 -7.61
N CYS A 246 -13.78 23.58 -7.01
CA CYS A 246 -12.71 23.59 -6.01
C CYS A 246 -11.41 24.21 -6.54
N ALA A 247 -11.00 23.84 -7.76
CA ALA A 247 -9.79 24.33 -8.40
C ALA A 247 -9.86 25.84 -8.68
N VAL A 248 -11.01 26.35 -9.13
CA VAL A 248 -11.22 27.80 -9.39
C VAL A 248 -11.12 28.61 -8.10
N ILE A 249 -11.78 28.16 -7.02
CA ILE A 249 -11.70 28.82 -5.70
C ILE A 249 -10.25 28.82 -5.21
N TRP A 250 -9.58 27.67 -5.28
CA TRP A 250 -8.18 27.54 -4.92
C TRP A 250 -7.30 28.50 -5.73
N TRP A 251 -7.49 28.56 -7.05
CA TRP A 251 -6.70 29.43 -7.93
C TRP A 251 -6.84 30.92 -7.57
N ARG A 252 -8.07 31.39 -7.32
CA ARG A 252 -8.34 32.77 -6.88
C ARG A 252 -7.67 33.12 -5.56
N SER A 253 -7.44 32.12 -4.70
CA SER A 253 -6.75 32.31 -3.42
C SER A 253 -5.23 32.46 -3.54
N LEU A 254 -4.64 32.11 -4.69
CA LEU A 254 -3.20 32.17 -4.90
C LEU A 254 -2.71 33.59 -5.16
N ASP A 255 -1.53 33.91 -4.62
CA ASP A 255 -0.79 35.10 -5.02
C ASP A 255 -0.24 34.99 -6.46
N GLN A 256 0.04 36.13 -7.08
CA GLN A 256 0.51 36.18 -8.48
C GLN A 256 1.82 35.42 -8.70
N ARG A 257 2.70 35.34 -7.70
CA ARG A 257 3.97 34.61 -7.83
C ARG A 257 3.69 33.12 -8.00
N LYS A 258 2.78 32.55 -7.20
CA LYS A 258 2.35 31.15 -7.33
C LYS A 258 1.64 30.89 -8.65
N LYS A 259 0.74 31.78 -9.08
CA LYS A 259 0.10 31.69 -10.41
C LYS A 259 1.15 31.68 -11.53
N ASN A 260 2.17 32.54 -11.45
CA ASN A 260 3.26 32.60 -12.43
C ASN A 260 4.12 31.32 -12.46
N VAL A 261 4.35 30.67 -11.31
CA VAL A 261 5.06 29.39 -11.26
C VAL A 261 4.33 28.31 -12.06
N ILE A 262 3.00 28.25 -11.93
CA ILE A 262 2.17 27.29 -12.67
C ILE A 262 2.14 27.64 -14.17
N MET A 263 1.97 28.92 -14.50
CA MET A 263 1.97 29.36 -15.91
C MET A 263 3.34 29.25 -16.59
N ALA A 264 4.42 29.03 -15.83
CA ALA A 264 5.77 28.80 -16.35
C ALA A 264 6.06 27.33 -16.70
N ILE A 265 5.12 26.40 -16.52
CA ILE A 265 5.27 25.02 -16.98
C ILE A 265 5.57 25.03 -18.49
N PRO A 266 6.53 24.22 -18.98
CA PRO A 266 6.81 24.14 -20.42
C PRO A 266 5.56 23.87 -21.25
N ASN A 267 5.45 24.57 -22.38
CA ASN A 267 4.32 24.48 -23.29
C ASN A 267 2.96 24.89 -22.70
N PHE A 268 2.91 25.60 -21.57
CA PHE A 268 1.67 26.00 -20.92
C PHE A 268 0.63 26.52 -21.92
N ASP A 269 -0.52 25.86 -21.94
CA ASP A 269 -1.62 26.17 -22.83
C ASP A 269 -2.87 26.40 -21.97
N LYS A 270 -3.34 27.65 -21.94
CA LYS A 270 -4.46 28.06 -21.11
C LYS A 270 -5.76 27.35 -21.44
N ALA A 271 -5.98 26.99 -22.70
CA ALA A 271 -7.21 26.31 -23.11
C ALA A 271 -7.23 24.88 -22.57
N ILE A 272 -6.11 24.16 -22.73
CA ILE A 272 -5.95 22.81 -22.17
C ILE A 272 -5.96 22.86 -20.64
N PHE A 273 -5.33 23.87 -20.02
CA PHE A 273 -5.34 24.02 -18.57
C PHE A 273 -6.78 24.21 -18.03
N LYS A 274 -7.57 25.07 -18.68
CA LYS A 274 -8.98 25.28 -18.36
C LYS A 274 -9.82 24.02 -18.59
N GLU A 275 -9.59 23.29 -19.68
CA GLU A 275 -10.29 22.04 -19.97
C GLU A 275 -10.07 20.98 -18.88
N ILE A 276 -8.84 20.87 -18.37
CA ILE A 276 -8.48 19.87 -17.36
C ILE A 276 -8.89 20.29 -15.93
N THR A 277 -8.74 21.57 -15.60
CA THR A 277 -8.86 22.06 -14.22
C THR A 277 -10.11 22.90 -13.95
N GLY A 278 -10.79 23.39 -14.97
CA GLY A 278 -11.85 24.39 -14.86
C GLY A 278 -11.37 25.83 -14.73
N ILE A 279 -10.09 26.06 -14.44
CA ILE A 279 -9.53 27.40 -14.19
C ILE A 279 -9.36 28.18 -15.49
N ASP A 280 -10.02 29.34 -15.58
CA ASP A 280 -9.77 30.32 -16.62
C ASP A 280 -8.76 31.36 -16.15
N VAL A 281 -7.48 31.19 -16.52
CA VAL A 281 -6.38 32.05 -16.08
C VAL A 281 -6.54 33.53 -16.44
N ASP A 282 -7.39 33.86 -17.43
CA ASP A 282 -7.64 35.25 -17.83
C ASP A 282 -8.82 35.87 -17.05
N ALA A 283 -9.68 35.04 -16.43
CA ALA A 283 -10.90 35.47 -15.74
C ALA A 283 -10.88 35.23 -14.21
N ASP A 284 -10.04 34.31 -13.71
CA ASP A 284 -9.95 33.85 -12.31
C ASP A 284 -8.61 34.23 -11.60
#